data_AF-A0A7C6L4K8-F1
#
_entry.id   AF-A0A7C6L4K8-F1
#
_cell.length_a   1.000
_cell.length_b   1.000
_cell.length_c   1.000
_cell.angle_alpha   90.00
_cell.angle_beta   90.00
_cell.angle_gamma   90.00
#
_symmetry.space_group_name_H-M   'P 1'
#
loop_
_entity.id
_entity.type
_entity.pdbx_description
1 polymer ?
#
loop_
_entity_poly.entity_id
_entity_poly.type
_entity_poly.pdbx_seq_one_letter_code
_entity_poly.pdbx_strand_id
1 'polypeptide(L)'
;FTQKELSDGNRYYVFESNGETASTLMGCPDNTKHMEFVQGRTVFIDSRDALPPIVYASEGIEVKQRNWNPSSSYEMDKNLNYTVETEATKALKAYPESLEGYDRYVLFLPEVKNSQKERKVEIIPGVTAEVDCNQHGLMGSFVEKNIEGWGYSYLIFESDGGIRSTRMACPDNTRKTELVTGATHLMDYNSRLPIVVFIPKKKDFSVQYRVWEAGELK
;
A
#
# COMPACT_ATOMS: atom_id res chain seq x y z
N PHE A 1 7.92 1.25 -15.43
CA PHE A 1 8.56 2.51 -15.04
C PHE A 1 9.80 2.22 -14.22
N THR A 2 10.91 2.87 -14.57
CA THR A 2 12.14 2.93 -13.77
C THR A 2 12.31 4.36 -13.32
N GLN A 3 12.44 4.59 -12.01
CA GLN A 3 12.75 5.90 -11.45
C GLN A 3 14.24 6.21 -11.66
N LYS A 4 14.54 7.41 -12.15
CA LYS A 4 15.89 7.93 -12.33
C LYS A 4 15.98 9.31 -11.67
N GLU A 5 17.19 9.71 -11.33
CA GLU A 5 17.48 11.00 -10.67
C GLU A 5 18.45 11.81 -11.54
N LEU A 6 18.17 13.11 -11.65
CA LEU A 6 19.02 14.09 -12.32
C LEU A 6 20.07 14.61 -11.34
N SER A 7 21.11 15.26 -11.87
CA SER A 7 22.20 15.82 -11.07
C SER A 7 21.78 16.91 -10.08
N ASP A 8 20.60 17.51 -10.28
CA ASP A 8 19.98 18.52 -9.42
C ASP A 8 19.04 17.93 -8.36
N GLY A 9 18.94 16.59 -8.28
CA GLY A 9 18.05 15.87 -7.36
C GLY A 9 16.62 15.68 -7.86
N ASN A 10 16.27 16.20 -9.03
CA ASN A 10 14.95 15.99 -9.63
C ASN A 10 14.79 14.57 -10.16
N ARG A 11 13.61 13.98 -9.99
CA ARG A 11 13.31 12.60 -10.41
C ARG A 11 12.50 12.58 -11.69
N TYR A 12 12.76 11.58 -12.52
CA TYR A 12 11.97 11.29 -13.71
C TYR A 12 11.73 9.78 -13.84
N TYR A 13 10.69 9.42 -14.57
CA TYR A 13 10.29 8.03 -14.75
C TYR A 13 10.38 7.65 -16.23
N VAL A 14 10.99 6.50 -16.51
CA VAL A 14 11.07 5.97 -17.88
C VAL A 14 10.24 4.69 -17.98
N PHE A 15 9.31 4.65 -18.92
CA PHE A 15 8.59 3.44 -19.29
C PHE A 15 9.14 2.90 -20.61
N GLU A 16 9.87 1.79 -20.53
CA GLU A 16 10.39 1.09 -21.70
C GLU A 16 9.49 -0.13 -21.97
N SER A 17 8.99 -0.23 -23.21
CA SER A 17 8.20 -1.36 -23.68
C SER A 17 8.37 -1.52 -25.19
N ASN A 18 8.35 -2.77 -25.66
CA ASN A 18 8.29 -3.12 -27.08
C ASN A 18 6.85 -3.10 -27.65
N GLY A 19 5.86 -2.76 -26.82
CA GLY A 19 4.45 -2.71 -27.21
C GLY A 19 3.74 -4.07 -27.23
N GLU A 20 4.42 -5.16 -26.83
CA GLU A 20 3.77 -6.47 -26.73
C GLU A 20 2.76 -6.49 -25.58
N THR A 21 1.58 -7.03 -25.86
CA THR A 21 0.50 -7.19 -24.88
C THR A 21 0.33 -8.66 -24.53
N ALA A 22 0.08 -8.93 -23.26
CA ALA A 22 -0.26 -10.26 -22.77
C ALA A 22 -1.73 -10.29 -22.32
N SER A 23 -2.39 -11.40 -22.58
CA SER A 23 -3.74 -11.68 -22.07
C SER A 23 -3.70 -12.94 -21.22
N THR A 24 -4.55 -13.00 -20.20
CA THR A 24 -4.80 -14.25 -19.47
C THR A 24 -5.41 -15.27 -20.43
N LEU A 25 -4.88 -16.49 -20.46
CA LEU A 25 -5.30 -17.61 -21.33
C LEU A 25 -6.71 -18.17 -20.99
N MET A 26 -7.69 -17.29 -20.74
CA MET A 26 -9.10 -17.67 -20.64
C MET A 26 -9.72 -17.50 -22.02
N GLY A 27 -10.20 -18.60 -22.60
CA GLY A 27 -10.95 -18.56 -23.84
C GLY A 27 -12.21 -17.73 -23.66
N CYS A 28 -12.30 -16.60 -24.35
CA CYS A 28 -13.55 -15.87 -24.46
C CYS A 28 -14.59 -16.79 -25.13
N PRO A 29 -15.84 -16.84 -24.64
CA PRO A 29 -16.91 -17.66 -25.25
C PRO A 29 -17.14 -17.31 -26.72
N ASP A 30 -16.83 -16.08 -27.10
CA ASP A 30 -16.84 -15.54 -28.43
C ASP A 30 -15.45 -15.02 -28.82
N ASN A 31 -15.01 -15.29 -30.05
CA ASN A 31 -13.75 -14.78 -30.60
C ASN A 31 -13.83 -13.27 -30.96
N THR A 32 -14.71 -12.52 -30.30
CA THR A 32 -14.86 -11.09 -30.55
C THR A 32 -13.69 -10.35 -29.91
N LYS A 33 -13.12 -9.39 -30.65
CA LYS A 33 -12.05 -8.53 -30.17
C LYS A 33 -12.56 -7.10 -30.13
N HIS A 34 -12.30 -6.42 -29.02
CA HIS A 34 -12.52 -4.98 -28.89
C HIS A 34 -11.17 -4.26 -28.75
N MET A 35 -11.18 -2.98 -29.10
CA MET A 35 -10.06 -2.09 -28.80
C MET A 35 -10.16 -1.66 -27.35
N GLU A 36 -9.08 -1.82 -26.59
CA GLU A 36 -8.99 -1.41 -25.20
C GLU A 36 -7.62 -0.80 -24.93
N PHE A 37 -7.58 0.18 -24.03
CA PHE A 37 -6.32 0.67 -23.48
C PHE A 37 -5.78 -0.36 -22.48
N VAL A 38 -4.82 -1.17 -22.91
CA VAL A 38 -4.17 -2.16 -22.05
C VAL A 38 -3.12 -1.46 -21.18
N GLN A 39 -3.21 -1.67 -19.86
CA GLN A 39 -2.35 -0.99 -18.90
C GLN A 39 -1.09 -1.81 -18.62
N GLY A 40 0.07 -1.17 -18.73
CA GLY A 40 1.33 -1.71 -18.24
C GLY A 40 1.49 -1.51 -16.72
N ARG A 41 2.68 -1.83 -16.19
CA ARG A 41 3.02 -1.57 -14.78
C ARG A 41 2.87 -0.08 -14.46
N THR A 42 2.05 0.24 -13.46
CA THR A 42 1.82 1.62 -13.01
C THR A 42 2.86 2.06 -11.98
N VAL A 43 2.98 3.37 -11.80
CA VAL A 43 3.73 3.99 -10.69
C VAL A 43 2.77 4.90 -9.93
N PHE A 44 2.82 4.82 -8.59
CA PHE A 44 2.11 5.74 -7.71
C PHE A 44 3.08 6.83 -7.27
N ILE A 45 2.65 8.08 -7.41
CA ILE A 45 3.47 9.26 -7.11
C ILE A 45 2.69 10.06 -6.09
N ASP A 46 3.33 10.38 -4.97
CA ASP A 46 2.73 11.21 -3.93
C ASP A 46 2.63 12.65 -4.43
N SER A 47 1.41 13.19 -4.48
CA SER A 47 1.17 14.55 -4.97
C SER A 47 1.70 15.64 -4.04
N ARG A 48 2.14 15.28 -2.82
CA ARG A 48 2.83 16.19 -1.90
C ARG A 48 4.23 16.57 -2.39
N ASP A 49 4.81 15.78 -3.30
CA ASP A 49 6.04 16.13 -4.00
C ASP A 49 5.68 17.14 -5.11
N ALA A 50 5.77 18.44 -4.79
CA ALA A 50 5.20 19.57 -5.53
C ALA A 50 5.74 19.84 -6.96
N LEU A 51 6.43 18.88 -7.59
CA LEU A 51 6.85 18.96 -8.99
C LEU A 51 6.08 17.92 -9.81
N PRO A 52 5.44 18.32 -10.93
CA PRO A 52 4.82 17.35 -11.82
C PRO A 52 5.89 16.36 -12.29
N PRO A 53 5.65 15.05 -12.17
CA PRO A 53 6.65 14.05 -12.50
C PRO A 53 6.95 14.10 -14.00
N ILE A 54 8.23 14.14 -14.35
CA ILE A 54 8.65 14.02 -15.76
C ILE A 54 8.59 12.54 -16.14
N VAL A 55 7.83 12.22 -17.18
CA VAL A 55 7.62 10.85 -17.65
C VAL A 55 8.05 10.72 -19.11
N TYR A 56 8.95 9.78 -19.39
CA TYR A 56 9.34 9.38 -20.73
C TYR A 56 8.76 7.99 -21.04
N ALA A 57 8.22 7.82 -22.24
CA ALA A 57 7.73 6.54 -22.72
C ALA A 57 8.26 6.24 -24.13
N SER A 58 8.38 4.96 -24.46
CA SER A 58 8.72 4.51 -25.81
C SER A 58 7.73 5.03 -26.85
N GLU A 59 8.18 5.19 -28.10
CA GLU A 59 7.31 5.62 -29.21
C GLU A 59 6.10 4.69 -29.36
N GLY A 60 4.92 5.27 -29.59
CA GLY A 60 3.66 4.53 -29.67
C GLY A 60 3.02 4.16 -28.31
N ILE A 61 3.68 4.46 -27.19
CA ILE A 61 3.11 4.28 -25.85
C ILE A 61 2.44 5.58 -25.39
N GLU A 62 1.15 5.50 -25.10
CA GLU A 62 0.37 6.59 -24.51
C GLU A 62 0.48 6.54 -22.97
N VAL A 63 0.89 7.66 -22.37
CA VAL A 63 0.93 7.83 -20.91
C VAL A 63 -0.38 8.46 -20.45
N LYS A 64 -1.12 7.72 -19.61
CA LYS A 64 -2.34 8.20 -18.95
C LYS A 64 -2.12 8.36 -17.46
N GLN A 65 -2.84 9.29 -16.85
CA GLN A 65 -2.80 9.54 -15.41
C GLN A 65 -4.19 9.59 -14.81
N ARG A 66 -4.28 9.30 -13.51
CA ARG A 66 -5.51 9.46 -12.72
C ARG A 66 -5.16 9.80 -11.29
N ASN A 67 -6.04 10.56 -10.66
CA ASN A 67 -5.92 10.84 -9.24
C ASN A 67 -6.48 9.65 -8.46
N TRP A 68 -5.86 9.36 -7.32
CA TRP A 68 -6.35 8.37 -6.37
C TRP A 68 -6.79 9.08 -5.11
N ASN A 69 -8.03 8.85 -4.70
CA ASN A 69 -8.63 9.52 -3.54
C ASN A 69 -8.58 8.58 -2.33
N PRO A 70 -7.94 8.98 -1.22
CA PRO A 70 -7.90 8.17 -0.01
C PRO A 70 -9.21 8.29 0.79
N SER A 71 -9.66 7.18 1.38
CA SER A 71 -10.62 7.21 2.47
C SER A 71 -10.00 7.77 3.76
N SER A 72 -10.81 7.97 4.80
CA SER A 72 -10.32 8.02 6.17
C SER A 72 -9.51 6.77 6.50
N SER A 73 -8.60 6.86 7.48
CA SER A 73 -7.94 5.68 8.01
C SER A 73 -8.80 5.00 9.08
N TYR A 74 -8.69 3.68 9.12
CA TYR A 74 -9.40 2.78 10.03
C TYR A 74 -8.38 1.94 10.78
N GLU A 75 -8.59 1.68 12.06
CA GLU A 75 -7.74 0.76 12.80
C GLU A 75 -7.94 -0.68 12.30
N MET A 76 -6.85 -1.46 12.24
CA MET A 76 -6.96 -2.90 12.02
C MET A 76 -7.13 -3.62 13.36
N ASP A 77 -8.01 -4.60 13.38
CA ASP A 77 -8.26 -5.40 14.57
C ASP A 77 -7.17 -6.48 14.78
N LYS A 78 -6.79 -6.67 16.05
CA LYS A 78 -5.98 -7.83 16.50
C LYS A 78 -6.83 -9.10 16.62
N ASN A 79 -8.12 -8.93 16.91
CA ASN A 79 -9.02 -10.03 17.25
C ASN A 79 -9.92 -10.37 16.06
N LEU A 80 -9.74 -11.59 15.55
CA LEU A 80 -10.53 -12.16 14.48
C LEU A 80 -11.90 -12.61 14.99
N ASN A 81 -12.92 -11.75 14.91
CA ASN A 81 -14.30 -12.15 15.16
C ASN A 81 -15.07 -12.23 13.84
N TYR A 82 -14.79 -13.26 13.05
CA TYR A 82 -15.52 -13.53 11.82
C TYR A 82 -16.27 -14.86 11.92
N THR A 83 -17.57 -14.82 11.70
CA THR A 83 -18.50 -15.95 11.89
C THR A 83 -18.98 -16.57 10.58
N VAL A 84 -18.71 -15.91 9.46
CA VAL A 84 -19.08 -16.39 8.13
C VAL A 84 -17.88 -17.16 7.55
N GLU A 85 -18.07 -18.07 6.61
CA GLU A 85 -16.96 -18.73 5.93
C GLU A 85 -16.85 -18.16 4.51
N THR A 86 -15.70 -17.59 4.16
CA THR A 86 -15.39 -17.04 2.82
C THR A 86 -14.09 -17.66 2.28
N GLU A 87 -13.78 -17.35 1.02
CA GLU A 87 -12.49 -17.72 0.43
C GLU A 87 -11.33 -17.15 1.25
N ALA A 88 -11.42 -15.87 1.67
CA ALA A 88 -10.39 -15.22 2.46
C ALA A 88 -10.20 -15.88 3.84
N THR A 89 -11.28 -16.29 4.52
CA THR A 89 -11.13 -16.99 5.81
C THR A 89 -10.56 -18.39 5.68
N LYS A 90 -10.83 -19.08 4.56
CA LYS A 90 -10.20 -20.36 4.26
C LYS A 90 -8.70 -20.18 3.97
N ALA A 91 -8.36 -19.15 3.18
CA ALA A 91 -6.98 -18.81 2.85
C ALA A 91 -6.16 -18.43 4.10
N LEU A 92 -6.77 -17.79 5.10
CA LEU A 92 -6.10 -17.41 6.35
C LEU A 92 -5.38 -18.59 7.02
N LYS A 93 -5.89 -19.82 6.88
CA LYS A 93 -5.28 -21.04 7.47
C LYS A 93 -3.85 -21.33 6.97
N ALA A 94 -3.47 -20.77 5.82
CA ALA A 94 -2.12 -20.90 5.28
C ALA A 94 -1.12 -19.94 5.94
N TYR A 95 -1.59 -18.89 6.62
CA TYR A 95 -0.75 -17.84 7.18
C TYR A 95 -0.22 -18.24 8.56
N PRO A 96 0.97 -17.77 8.96
CA PRO A 96 1.47 -17.99 10.31
C PRO A 96 0.49 -17.49 11.37
N GLU A 97 0.25 -18.31 12.40
CA GLU A 97 -0.61 -17.96 13.53
C GLU A 97 0.07 -16.98 14.51
N SER A 98 1.40 -17.03 14.57
CA SER A 98 2.20 -16.18 15.43
C SER A 98 3.59 -15.96 14.84
N LEU A 99 4.24 -14.90 15.29
CA LEU A 99 5.63 -14.59 15.01
C LEU A 99 6.25 -14.04 16.29
N GLU A 100 7.38 -14.59 16.71
CA GLU A 100 8.02 -14.24 17.98
C GLU A 100 8.36 -12.74 18.03
N GLY A 101 7.88 -12.05 19.07
CA GLY A 101 8.11 -10.61 19.23
C GLY A 101 7.16 -9.71 18.43
N TYR A 102 6.14 -10.26 17.76
CA TYR A 102 5.18 -9.50 16.95
C TYR A 102 3.73 -9.82 17.34
N ASP A 103 2.86 -8.81 17.19
CA ASP A 103 1.41 -8.96 17.21
C ASP A 103 0.88 -9.13 15.77
N ARG A 104 -0.02 -10.09 15.58
CA ARG A 104 -0.68 -10.36 14.30
C ARG A 104 -1.95 -9.53 14.17
N TYR A 105 -2.09 -8.84 13.04
CA TYR A 105 -3.28 -8.12 12.61
C TYR A 105 -3.78 -8.72 11.31
N VAL A 106 -5.10 -8.83 11.17
CA VAL A 106 -5.72 -9.40 9.99
C VAL A 106 -6.85 -8.51 9.51
N LEU A 107 -6.82 -8.16 8.23
CA LEU A 107 -7.85 -7.38 7.58
C LEU A 107 -8.51 -8.20 6.48
N PHE A 108 -9.83 -8.35 6.59
CA PHE A 108 -10.67 -8.84 5.50
C PHE A 108 -11.30 -7.65 4.78
N LEU A 109 -11.06 -7.57 3.49
CA LEU A 109 -11.67 -6.54 2.66
C LEU A 109 -13.08 -6.97 2.24
N PRO A 110 -14.05 -6.05 2.21
CA PRO A 110 -15.39 -6.35 1.70
C PRO A 110 -15.32 -6.78 0.24
N GLU A 111 -16.25 -7.64 -0.19
CA GLU A 111 -16.30 -8.02 -1.59
C GLU A 111 -16.77 -6.85 -2.46
N VAL A 112 -16.08 -6.63 -3.57
CA VAL A 112 -16.39 -5.56 -4.51
C VAL A 112 -16.45 -6.15 -5.91
N LYS A 113 -17.56 -5.92 -6.60
CA LYS A 113 -17.76 -6.35 -7.99
C LYS A 113 -17.13 -5.33 -8.94
N ASN A 114 -16.37 -5.82 -9.92
CA ASN A 114 -15.85 -5.10 -11.09
C ASN A 114 -14.94 -3.88 -10.85
N SER A 115 -14.72 -3.41 -9.61
CA SER A 115 -13.87 -2.24 -9.32
C SER A 115 -12.66 -2.53 -8.42
N GLN A 116 -12.28 -3.80 -8.21
CA GLN A 116 -11.06 -4.13 -7.43
C GLN A 116 -9.80 -3.52 -8.05
N LYS A 117 -9.69 -3.50 -9.40
CA LYS A 117 -8.56 -2.87 -10.12
C LYS A 117 -8.53 -1.34 -9.99
N GLU A 118 -9.64 -0.75 -9.57
CA GLU A 118 -9.80 0.69 -9.33
C GLU A 118 -9.64 1.02 -7.84
N ARG A 119 -9.20 0.05 -7.03
CA ARG A 119 -8.94 0.22 -5.62
C ARG A 119 -7.54 -0.25 -5.23
N LYS A 120 -6.98 0.41 -4.23
CA LYS A 120 -5.76 -0.02 -3.53
C LYS A 120 -6.01 0.00 -2.04
N VAL A 121 -5.17 -0.70 -1.30
CA VAL A 121 -5.15 -0.65 0.16
C VAL A 121 -3.79 -0.15 0.60
N GLU A 122 -3.77 0.84 1.49
CA GLU A 122 -2.55 1.31 2.13
C GLU A 122 -2.56 0.87 3.60
N ILE A 123 -1.49 0.18 4.00
CA ILE A 123 -1.24 -0.24 5.38
C ILE A 123 -0.30 0.78 6.03
N ILE A 124 -0.71 1.28 7.19
CA ILE A 124 -0.12 2.43 7.87
C ILE A 124 0.29 2.01 9.29
N PRO A 125 1.58 1.73 9.53
CA PRO A 125 2.06 1.40 10.85
C PRO A 125 2.21 2.69 11.65
N GLY A 126 1.92 2.64 12.95
CA GLY A 126 2.09 3.80 13.80
C GLY A 126 2.37 3.46 15.25
N VAL A 127 2.81 4.48 15.99
CA VAL A 127 2.97 4.45 17.44
C VAL A 127 2.33 5.69 18.03
N THR A 128 1.48 5.50 19.04
CA THR A 128 0.90 6.63 19.77
C THR A 128 1.96 7.20 20.71
N ALA A 129 2.30 8.48 20.54
CA ALA A 129 3.37 9.14 21.28
C ALA A 129 3.03 10.60 21.62
N GLU A 130 3.64 11.13 22.67
CA GLU A 130 3.62 12.56 22.99
C GLU A 130 4.62 13.30 22.10
N VAL A 131 4.10 14.17 21.23
CA VAL A 131 4.88 14.94 20.27
C VAL A 131 4.77 16.43 20.51
N ASP A 132 5.79 17.18 20.09
CA ASP A 132 5.76 18.64 20.06
C ASP A 132 5.34 19.16 18.66
N CYS A 133 5.61 20.44 18.38
CA CYS A 133 5.24 21.11 17.13
C CYS A 133 6.00 20.59 15.89
N ASN A 134 7.04 19.76 16.06
CA ASN A 134 7.79 19.22 14.95
C ASN A 134 7.01 18.17 14.15
N GLN A 135 7.48 17.90 12.94
CA GLN A 135 7.01 16.75 12.17
C GLN A 135 7.73 15.50 12.64
N HIS A 136 6.97 14.48 13.01
CA HIS A 136 7.47 13.23 13.54
C HIS A 136 7.22 12.09 12.55
N GLY A 137 8.11 11.10 12.53
CA GLY A 137 7.91 9.88 11.76
C GLY A 137 8.47 8.67 12.50
N LEU A 138 7.77 7.55 12.44
CA LEU A 138 8.22 6.29 12.99
C LEU A 138 9.26 5.67 12.05
N MET A 139 10.42 5.34 12.59
CA MET A 139 11.47 4.66 11.85
C MET A 139 11.11 3.20 11.66
N GLY A 140 11.32 2.68 10.45
CA GLY A 140 11.02 1.30 10.09
C GLY A 140 10.44 1.17 8.69
N SER A 141 10.27 -0.06 8.24
CA SER A 141 9.71 -0.39 6.92
C SER A 141 9.02 -1.74 6.93
N PHE A 142 8.09 -1.94 6.00
CA PHE A 142 7.51 -3.26 5.77
C PHE A 142 8.45 -4.15 4.95
N VAL A 143 8.53 -5.41 5.36
CA VAL A 143 9.11 -6.52 4.60
C VAL A 143 7.98 -7.46 4.21
N GLU A 144 7.85 -7.74 2.92
CA GLU A 144 6.90 -8.73 2.42
C GLU A 144 7.53 -10.13 2.44
N LYS A 145 6.79 -11.11 2.94
CA LYS A 145 7.21 -12.50 3.02
C LYS A 145 6.20 -13.38 2.30
N ASN A 146 6.70 -14.28 1.45
CA ASN A 146 5.87 -15.24 0.72
C ASN A 146 5.60 -16.48 1.56
N ILE A 147 4.43 -17.09 1.35
CA ILE A 147 4.06 -18.39 1.89
C ILE A 147 4.34 -19.44 0.82
N GLU A 148 5.34 -20.29 1.06
CA GLU A 148 5.78 -21.32 0.12
C GLU A 148 4.62 -22.27 -0.25
N GLY A 149 4.47 -22.54 -1.55
CA GLY A 149 3.44 -23.44 -2.08
C GLY A 149 2.04 -22.83 -2.24
N TRP A 150 1.78 -21.62 -1.72
CA TRP A 150 0.46 -20.97 -1.81
C TRP A 150 0.42 -19.80 -2.80
N GLY A 151 1.56 -19.13 -3.00
CA GLY A 151 1.60 -17.89 -3.78
C GLY A 151 0.97 -16.69 -3.06
N TYR A 152 0.77 -16.79 -1.74
CA TYR A 152 0.31 -15.71 -0.87
C TYR A 152 1.49 -15.00 -0.22
N SER A 153 1.27 -13.80 0.31
CA SER A 153 2.26 -13.05 1.06
C SER A 153 1.65 -12.36 2.28
N TYR A 154 2.51 -12.06 3.26
CA TYR A 154 2.16 -11.29 4.46
C TYR A 154 3.23 -10.23 4.74
N LEU A 155 2.87 -9.23 5.54
CA LEU A 155 3.76 -8.12 5.85
C LEU A 155 4.33 -8.23 7.27
N ILE A 156 5.59 -7.88 7.43
CA ILE A 156 6.24 -7.67 8.73
C ILE A 156 6.72 -6.22 8.78
N PHE A 157 6.30 -5.45 9.77
CA PHE A 157 6.85 -4.11 9.99
C PHE A 157 8.11 -4.20 10.87
N GLU A 158 9.27 -3.93 10.31
CA GLU A 158 10.53 -3.93 11.06
C GLU A 158 10.79 -2.55 11.63
N SER A 159 10.76 -2.42 12.95
CA SER A 159 11.00 -1.15 13.66
C SER A 159 11.52 -1.38 15.08
N ASP A 160 12.51 -0.56 15.45
CA ASP A 160 12.99 -0.46 16.83
C ASP A 160 12.10 0.47 17.70
N GLY A 161 11.16 1.20 17.10
CA GLY A 161 10.33 2.22 17.77
C GLY A 161 10.96 3.61 17.79
N GLY A 162 12.09 3.81 17.13
CA GLY A 162 12.71 5.12 16.97
C GLY A 162 11.76 6.10 16.27
N ILE A 163 11.67 7.31 16.79
CA ILE A 163 10.91 8.41 16.18
C ILE A 163 11.92 9.44 15.68
N ARG A 164 11.87 9.74 14.37
CA ARG A 164 12.58 10.90 13.80
C ARG A 164 11.72 12.14 13.95
N SER A 165 12.36 13.29 14.13
CA SER A 165 11.68 14.58 14.25
C SER A 165 12.45 15.69 13.54
N THR A 166 11.75 16.70 13.03
CA THR A 166 12.39 17.94 12.57
C THR A 166 13.00 18.72 13.75
N ARG A 167 13.78 19.76 13.46
CA ARG A 167 14.48 20.56 14.49
C ARG A 167 14.03 22.02 14.49
N MET A 168 12.72 22.25 14.43
CA MET A 168 12.13 23.58 14.59
C MET A 168 12.07 23.94 16.08
N ALA A 169 12.20 25.23 16.39
CA ALA A 169 11.94 25.73 17.73
C ALA A 169 10.43 25.68 18.01
N CYS A 170 10.01 25.10 19.14
CA CYS A 170 8.62 25.07 19.60
C CYS A 170 8.45 26.04 20.78
N PRO A 171 7.95 27.27 20.55
CA PRO A 171 7.95 28.33 21.57
C PRO A 171 7.06 28.01 22.78
N ASP A 172 5.92 27.37 22.54
CA ASP A 172 4.91 27.13 23.57
C ASP A 172 5.16 25.84 24.38
N ASN A 173 6.20 25.07 24.02
CA ASN A 173 6.54 23.75 24.58
C ASN A 173 5.34 22.80 24.79
N THR A 174 4.29 22.97 23.98
CA THR A 174 3.07 22.19 24.05
C THR A 174 3.32 20.78 23.55
N ARG A 175 2.84 19.79 24.31
CA ARG A 175 2.85 18.38 23.95
C ARG A 175 1.43 17.94 23.66
N LYS A 176 1.28 17.07 22.68
CA LYS A 176 0.01 16.43 22.32
C LYS A 176 0.25 14.95 22.03
N THR A 177 -0.72 14.13 22.42
CA THR A 177 -0.76 12.72 22.04
C THR A 177 -1.16 12.61 20.56
N GLU A 178 -0.29 12.07 19.72
CA GLU A 178 -0.59 11.80 18.31
C GLU A 178 -0.11 10.42 17.87
N LEU A 179 -0.74 9.89 16.82
CA LEU A 179 -0.25 8.70 16.14
C LEU A 179 0.87 9.10 15.18
N VAL A 180 2.10 8.72 15.52
CA VAL A 180 3.27 8.92 14.65
C VAL A 180 3.37 7.74 13.70
N THR A 181 3.25 8.00 12.40
CA THR A 181 3.22 6.94 11.37
C THR A 181 4.59 6.66 10.76
N GLY A 182 4.79 5.42 10.31
CA GLY A 182 6.00 4.97 9.62
C GLY A 182 5.85 4.93 8.11
N ALA A 183 6.82 4.31 7.43
CA ALA A 183 6.71 4.04 6.00
C ALA A 183 5.51 3.11 5.73
N THR A 184 4.59 3.56 4.88
CA THR A 184 3.36 2.82 4.54
C THR A 184 3.62 1.80 3.43
N HIS A 185 2.71 0.85 3.28
CA HIS A 185 2.75 -0.13 2.20
C HIS A 185 1.44 -0.09 1.40
N LEU A 186 1.54 0.28 0.12
CA LEU A 186 0.42 0.34 -0.81
C LEU A 186 0.37 -0.95 -1.64
N MET A 187 -0.77 -1.64 -1.61
CA MET A 187 -0.98 -2.91 -2.31
C MET A 187 -2.29 -2.92 -3.11
N ASP A 188 -2.43 -3.91 -3.98
CA ASP A 188 -3.66 -4.17 -4.72
C ASP A 188 -4.83 -4.52 -3.79
N TYR A 189 -6.02 -4.04 -4.15
CA TYR A 189 -7.24 -4.47 -3.46
C TYR A 189 -7.62 -5.87 -3.92
N ASN A 190 -7.63 -6.83 -3.00
CA ASN A 190 -8.07 -8.20 -3.27
C ASN A 190 -8.92 -8.73 -2.11
N SER A 191 -10.24 -8.80 -2.29
CA SER A 191 -11.16 -9.27 -1.26
C SER A 191 -11.18 -10.80 -1.09
N ARG A 192 -10.48 -11.55 -1.95
CA ARG A 192 -10.41 -13.01 -1.89
C ARG A 192 -9.33 -13.51 -0.93
N LEU A 193 -8.36 -12.65 -0.59
CA LEU A 193 -7.28 -12.98 0.34
C LEU A 193 -7.30 -12.04 1.56
N PRO A 194 -7.01 -12.53 2.76
CA PRO A 194 -6.80 -11.66 3.92
C PRO A 194 -5.48 -10.90 3.76
N ILE A 195 -5.43 -9.69 4.31
CA ILE A 195 -4.17 -8.98 4.52
C ILE A 195 -3.71 -9.29 5.94
N VAL A 196 -2.56 -9.97 6.06
CA VAL A 196 -1.96 -10.33 7.35
C VAL A 196 -0.71 -9.49 7.59
N VAL A 197 -0.67 -8.81 8.74
CA VAL A 197 0.39 -7.88 9.11
C VAL A 197 0.91 -8.23 10.49
N PHE A 198 2.23 -8.35 10.62
CA PHE A 198 2.91 -8.49 11.91
C PHE A 198 3.57 -7.16 12.28
N ILE A 199 3.22 -6.64 13.45
CA ILE A 199 3.77 -5.40 14.01
C ILE A 199 4.56 -5.74 15.29
N PRO A 200 5.71 -5.11 15.57
CA PRO A 200 6.48 -5.42 16.77
C PRO A 200 5.61 -5.29 18.02
N LYS A 201 5.69 -6.28 18.91
CA LYS A 201 4.93 -6.33 20.16
C LYS A 201 5.52 -5.36 21.18
N LYS A 202 5.32 -4.07 20.91
CA LYS A 202 5.76 -2.94 21.71
C LYS A 202 4.56 -2.13 22.16
N LYS A 203 4.73 -1.40 23.26
CA LYS A 203 3.66 -0.55 23.80
C LYS A 203 3.28 0.52 22.76
N ASP A 204 1.99 0.79 22.66
CA ASP A 204 1.42 1.90 21.88
C ASP A 204 1.59 1.76 20.35
N PHE A 205 2.12 0.64 19.86
CA PHE A 205 2.13 0.30 18.43
C PHE A 205 0.73 -0.11 17.96
N SER A 206 0.34 0.41 16.81
CA SER A 206 -0.90 0.07 16.13
C SER A 206 -0.68 0.06 14.61
N VAL A 207 -1.67 -0.46 13.89
CA VAL A 207 -1.69 -0.38 12.44
C VAL A 207 -3.08 0.05 12.00
N GLN A 208 -3.09 1.03 11.11
CA GLN A 208 -4.28 1.50 10.42
C GLN A 208 -4.21 1.09 8.96
N TYR A 209 -5.35 1.12 8.29
CA TYR A 209 -5.41 1.00 6.85
C TYR A 209 -6.33 2.08 6.27
N ARG A 210 -6.18 2.34 4.98
CA ARG A 210 -7.18 3.09 4.20
C ARG A 210 -7.31 2.51 2.81
N VAL A 211 -8.43 2.77 2.17
CA VAL A 211 -8.70 2.36 0.79
C VAL A 211 -8.53 3.58 -0.10
N TRP A 212 -7.84 3.39 -1.21
CA TRP A 212 -7.70 4.40 -2.25
C TRP A 212 -8.58 4.02 -3.43
N GLU A 213 -9.33 4.97 -3.97
CA GLU A 213 -10.16 4.77 -5.15
C GLU A 213 -9.63 5.58 -6.34
N ALA A 214 -9.58 4.93 -7.51
CA ALA A 214 -9.20 5.56 -8.76
C ALA A 214 -10.29 6.54 -9.21
N GLY A 215 -9.89 7.78 -9.50
CA GLY A 215 -10.69 8.70 -10.27
C GLY A 215 -10.63 8.41 -11.77
N GLU A 216 -11.17 9.33 -12.55
CA GLU A 216 -11.18 9.25 -14.01
C GLU A 216 -9.76 9.21 -14.59
N LEU A 217 -9.57 8.31 -15.57
CA LEU A 217 -8.35 8.21 -16.34
C LEU A 217 -8.32 9.32 -17.39
N LYS A 218 -7.24 10.11 -17.36
CA LYS A 218 -6.98 11.25 -18.24
C LYS A 218 -5.75 10.99 -19.10
#